data_AF-A0A563F313-F1
#
_entry.id   AF-A0A563F313-F1
#
_cell.length_a   1.000
_cell.length_b   1.000
_cell.length_c   1.000
_cell.angle_alpha   90.00
_cell.angle_beta   90.00
_cell.angle_gamma   90.00
#
_symmetry.space_group_name_H-M   'P 1'
#
loop_
_entity.id
_entity.type
_entity.pdbx_description
1 polymer ?
#
loop_
_entity_poly.entity_id
_entity_poly.type
_entity_poly.pdbx_seq_one_letter_code
_entity_poly.pdbx_strand_id
1 'polypeptide(L)'
;MVGTPIVLLLKPFQLGNADAPRLAAVLAFVGVLATALVALTGHFLNRQASLRLAHESERAHQRLVQEHADEERRLRLDAAMRAGALFSPSGDMPADPASAASDLLALTRLEQADLAVALLVDLWDKGAERVSTETAVLVIDAALRSRAKPNEQLVAAELLCRNASRLDSCQSLHRPSAIDGCWDPTFGPKTKLMLLDALVAMTLSRHSHEHALRSVAVRLHGIWNGDPDPRVRGCVGTLVDALIPELRRLGYTDFMQGNQRVMLTEMEAAAAAASANPDGFLDRIVADRRDRLAGWARACDTVDFDPGRLGTDTSAATQGSRAVPDHAADQRAVMALVARCASSASATPPHAHP
;
A
#
# COMPACT_ATOMS: atom_id res chain seq x y z
N MET A 1 -10.73 -14.14 59.20
CA MET A 1 -10.04 -14.76 60.36
C MET A 1 -8.72 -14.02 60.59
N VAL A 2 -8.73 -12.98 61.43
CA VAL A 2 -7.52 -12.27 61.87
C VAL A 2 -7.52 -12.37 63.39
N GLY A 3 -6.98 -13.47 63.89
CA GLY A 3 -6.88 -13.78 65.31
C GLY A 3 -5.44 -13.65 65.77
N THR A 4 -5.26 -12.81 66.79
CA THR A 4 -4.20 -12.89 67.82
C THR A 4 -2.73 -12.89 67.39
N PRO A 5 -2.07 -11.72 67.53
CA PRO A 5 -0.71 -11.70 68.08
C PRO A 5 -0.49 -10.53 69.06
N ILE A 6 -1.36 -10.34 70.07
CA ILE A 6 -1.16 -9.29 71.10
C ILE A 6 -0.86 -9.88 72.49
N VAL A 7 -1.12 -11.17 72.73
CA VAL A 7 -1.01 -11.77 74.07
C VAL A 7 0.44 -12.11 74.50
N LEU A 8 1.43 -12.05 73.60
CA LEU A 8 2.83 -12.41 73.94
C LEU A 8 3.73 -11.24 74.37
N LEU A 9 3.29 -9.98 74.26
CA LEU A 9 4.14 -8.82 74.60
C LEU A 9 4.06 -8.35 76.07
N LEU A 10 3.14 -8.90 76.87
CA LEU A 10 2.92 -8.44 78.25
C LEU A 10 3.59 -9.30 79.34
N LYS A 11 4.34 -10.34 78.98
CA LYS A 11 5.01 -11.21 79.96
C LYS A 11 6.36 -10.76 80.56
N PRO A 12 7.08 -9.71 80.13
CA PRO A 12 8.35 -9.34 80.77
C PRO A 12 8.22 -8.39 81.97
N PHE A 13 7.03 -7.90 82.32
CA PHE A 13 6.86 -6.92 83.41
C PHE A 13 6.81 -7.51 84.84
N GLN A 14 7.10 -8.81 85.01
CA GLN A 14 7.25 -9.44 86.33
C GLN A 14 8.64 -10.05 86.54
N LEU A 15 9.71 -9.27 86.31
CA LEU A 15 11.03 -9.56 86.89
C LEU A 15 11.36 -8.51 87.95
N GLY A 16 11.37 -8.92 89.21
CA GLY A 16 11.96 -8.15 90.30
C GLY A 16 13.48 -7.99 90.13
N ASN A 17 13.99 -6.81 90.48
CA ASN A 17 15.41 -6.46 90.66
C ASN A 17 16.39 -7.12 89.67
N ALA A 18 16.24 -6.82 88.38
CA ALA A 18 17.24 -7.13 87.36
C ALA A 18 17.74 -5.85 86.67
N ASP A 19 19.05 -5.64 86.71
CA ASP A 19 19.92 -4.82 85.86
C ASP A 19 19.24 -3.78 84.93
N ALA A 20 19.29 -2.51 85.32
CA ALA A 20 18.96 -1.34 84.48
C ALA A 20 19.37 -1.41 82.99
N PRO A 21 20.54 -1.97 82.60
CA PRO A 21 20.90 -2.10 81.18
C PRO A 21 19.96 -3.01 80.37
N ARG A 22 19.34 -4.03 80.98
CA ARG A 22 18.41 -4.93 80.26
C ARG A 22 17.12 -4.24 79.88
N LEU A 23 16.58 -3.40 80.76
CA LEU A 23 15.36 -2.62 80.49
C LEU A 23 15.59 -1.59 79.39
N ALA A 24 16.74 -0.91 79.41
CA ALA A 24 17.13 0.01 78.34
C ALA A 24 17.24 -0.69 76.97
N ALA A 25 17.83 -1.89 76.91
CA ALA A 25 17.93 -2.66 75.67
C ALA A 25 16.56 -3.09 75.12
N VAL A 26 15.62 -3.50 75.99
CA VAL A 26 14.25 -3.84 75.60
C VAL A 26 13.51 -2.63 75.05
N LEU A 27 13.60 -1.47 75.71
CA LEU A 27 12.98 -0.23 75.24
C LEU A 27 13.56 0.22 73.89
N ALA A 28 14.88 0.15 73.72
CA ALA A 28 15.52 0.48 72.45
C ALA A 28 15.07 -0.47 71.33
N PHE A 29 14.98 -1.78 71.61
CA PHE A 29 14.48 -2.77 70.66
C PHE A 29 13.02 -2.50 70.27
N VAL A 30 12.15 -2.18 71.23
CA VAL A 30 10.74 -1.82 70.97
C VAL A 30 10.66 -0.56 70.12
N GLY A 31 11.49 0.46 70.39
CA GLY A 31 11.56 1.69 69.59
C GLY A 31 11.97 1.43 68.13
N VAL A 32 12.99 0.59 67.91
CA VAL A 32 13.42 0.17 66.56
C VAL A 32 12.32 -0.63 65.87
N LEU A 33 11.67 -1.57 66.56
CA LEU A 33 10.58 -2.38 66.02
C LEU A 33 9.37 -1.52 65.61
N ALA A 34 8.97 -0.57 66.46
CA ALA A 34 7.88 0.37 66.14
C ALA A 34 8.21 1.22 64.91
N THR A 35 9.44 1.73 64.83
CA THR A 35 9.91 2.51 63.68
C THR A 35 9.93 1.66 62.39
N ALA A 36 10.39 0.41 62.47
CA ALA A 36 10.39 -0.52 61.35
C ALA A 36 8.97 -0.86 60.87
N LEU A 37 8.02 -1.06 61.78
CA LEU A 37 6.61 -1.31 61.43
C LEU A 37 5.95 -0.12 60.75
N VAL A 38 6.21 1.10 61.23
CA VAL A 38 5.71 2.33 60.58
C VAL A 38 6.32 2.49 59.19
N ALA A 39 7.63 2.28 59.04
CA ALA A 39 8.32 2.35 57.75
C ALA A 39 7.79 1.31 56.75
N LEU A 40 7.60 0.05 57.19
CA LEU A 40 7.02 -1.02 56.38
C LEU A 40 5.60 -0.65 55.91
N THR A 41 4.77 -0.15 56.82
CA THR A 41 3.38 0.27 56.51
C THR A 41 3.39 1.41 55.50
N GLY A 42 4.25 2.42 55.68
CA GLY A 42 4.43 3.51 54.73
C GLY A 42 4.88 3.02 53.35
N HIS A 43 5.81 2.07 53.30
CA HIS A 43 6.27 1.48 52.05
C HIS A 43 5.16 0.71 51.31
N PHE A 44 4.35 -0.08 52.02
CA PHE A 44 3.22 -0.80 51.43
C PHE A 44 2.14 0.14 50.90
N LEU A 45 1.77 1.18 51.66
CA LEU A 45 0.79 2.19 51.23
C LEU A 45 1.29 2.94 49.99
N ASN A 46 2.57 3.34 49.99
CA ASN A 46 3.17 4.01 48.83
C ASN A 46 3.17 3.09 47.59
N ARG A 47 3.55 1.82 47.75
CA ARG A 47 3.56 0.85 46.63
C ARG A 47 2.16 0.60 46.07
N GLN A 48 1.13 0.48 46.92
CA GLN A 48 -0.25 0.36 46.46
C GLN A 48 -0.73 1.62 45.75
N ALA A 49 -0.37 2.81 46.24
CA ALA A 49 -0.68 4.07 45.58
C ALA A 49 -0.01 4.15 44.20
N SER A 50 1.28 3.80 44.09
CA SER A 50 2.01 3.78 42.82
C SER A 50 1.40 2.82 41.79
N LEU A 51 0.97 1.62 42.22
CA LEU A 51 0.33 0.66 41.31
C LEU A 51 -1.04 1.15 40.81
N ARG A 52 -1.85 1.76 41.68
CA ARG A 52 -3.13 2.35 41.27
C ARG A 52 -2.93 3.50 40.29
N LEU A 53 -1.99 4.40 40.57
CA LEU A 53 -1.63 5.49 39.67
C LEU A 53 -1.13 4.99 38.32
N ALA A 54 -0.31 3.93 38.30
CA ALA A 54 0.16 3.32 37.05
C ALA A 54 -1.02 2.78 36.21
N HIS A 55 -1.94 2.03 36.82
CA HIS A 55 -3.12 1.51 36.11
C HIS A 55 -4.08 2.62 35.65
N GLU A 56 -4.27 3.67 36.44
CA GLU A 56 -5.07 4.82 36.04
C GLU A 56 -4.43 5.58 34.88
N SER A 57 -3.10 5.75 34.90
CA SER A 57 -2.36 6.40 33.82
C SER A 57 -2.43 5.62 32.52
N GLU A 58 -2.34 4.28 32.58
CA GLU A 58 -2.44 3.42 31.41
C GLU A 58 -3.84 3.47 30.80
N ARG A 59 -4.90 3.43 31.62
CA ARG A 59 -6.29 3.58 31.16
C ARG A 59 -6.56 4.96 30.57
N ALA A 60 -6.03 6.02 31.20
CA ALA A 60 -6.17 7.38 30.69
C ALA A 60 -5.46 7.51 29.33
N HIS A 61 -4.26 6.94 29.20
CA HIS A 61 -3.52 6.93 27.94
C HIS A 61 -4.26 6.16 26.84
N GLN A 62 -4.80 4.97 27.15
CA GLN A 62 -5.59 4.19 26.20
C GLN A 62 -6.85 4.95 25.74
N ARG A 63 -7.54 5.66 26.64
CA ARG A 63 -8.69 6.51 26.29
C ARG A 63 -8.29 7.64 25.36
N LEU A 64 -7.21 8.35 25.67
CA LEU A 64 -6.71 9.43 24.81
C LEU A 64 -6.33 8.91 23.41
N VAL A 65 -5.66 7.75 23.33
CA VAL A 65 -5.32 7.12 22.04
C VAL A 65 -6.59 6.77 21.25
N GLN A 66 -7.61 6.26 21.93
CA GLN A 66 -8.90 5.95 21.30
C GLN A 66 -9.65 7.21 20.85
N GLU A 67 -9.70 8.24 21.69
CA GLU A 67 -10.32 9.54 21.36
C GLU A 67 -9.63 10.18 20.16
N HIS A 68 -8.30 10.19 20.11
CA HIS A 68 -7.57 10.68 18.95
C HIS A 68 -7.85 9.87 17.68
N ALA A 69 -7.94 8.54 17.76
CA ALA A 69 -8.29 7.70 16.63
C ALA A 69 -9.72 7.96 16.13
N ASP A 70 -10.67 8.17 17.04
CA ASP A 70 -12.07 8.49 16.71
C ASP A 70 -12.21 9.90 16.12
N GLU A 71 -11.50 10.89 16.66
CA GLU A 71 -11.43 12.25 16.11
C GLU A 71 -10.81 12.25 14.71
N GLU A 72 -9.68 11.56 14.52
CA GLU A 72 -9.04 11.43 13.21
C GLU A 72 -9.98 10.78 12.19
N ARG A 73 -10.68 9.71 12.59
CA ARG A 73 -11.67 9.05 11.74
C ARG A 73 -12.81 10.00 11.36
N ARG A 74 -13.31 10.81 12.30
CA ARG A 74 -14.36 11.81 12.02
C ARG A 74 -13.86 12.90 11.09
N LEU A 75 -12.65 13.40 11.28
CA LEU A 75 -12.05 14.41 10.40
C LEU A 75 -11.85 13.86 8.98
N ARG A 76 -11.40 12.61 8.84
CA ARG A 76 -11.30 11.94 7.53
C ARG A 76 -12.67 11.79 6.86
N LEU A 77 -13.71 11.44 7.62
CA LEU A 77 -15.08 11.35 7.09
C LEU A 77 -15.65 12.70 6.69
N ASP A 78 -15.47 13.76 7.50
CA ASP A 78 -15.91 15.11 7.15
C ASP A 78 -15.16 15.63 5.91
N ALA A 79 -13.85 15.40 5.83
CA ALA A 79 -13.05 15.73 4.65
C ALA A 79 -13.53 14.97 3.41
N ALA A 80 -13.85 13.67 3.54
CA ALA A 80 -14.40 12.86 2.45
C ALA A 80 -15.80 13.32 2.03
N MET A 81 -16.67 13.72 2.97
CA MET A 81 -17.98 14.28 2.68
C MET A 81 -17.88 15.62 1.95
N ARG A 82 -16.94 16.49 2.35
CA ARG A 82 -16.68 17.76 1.66
C ARG A 82 -16.13 17.53 0.26
N ALA A 83 -15.19 16.60 0.08
CA ALA A 83 -14.71 16.19 -1.24
C ALA A 83 -15.87 15.65 -2.10
N GLY A 84 -16.73 14.81 -1.51
CA GLY A 84 -17.96 14.32 -2.13
C GLY A 84 -18.91 15.44 -2.61
N ALA A 85 -19.09 16.48 -1.79
CA ALA A 85 -19.94 17.62 -2.12
C ALA A 85 -19.41 18.43 -3.31
N LEU A 86 -18.09 18.45 -3.55
CA LEU A 86 -17.49 19.14 -4.70
C LEU A 86 -17.83 18.46 -6.04
N PHE A 87 -18.20 17.19 -6.03
CA PHE A 87 -18.69 16.49 -7.21
C PHE A 87 -20.16 16.81 -7.54
N SER A 88 -20.91 17.39 -6.60
CA SER A 88 -22.29 17.82 -6.85
C SER A 88 -22.26 19.09 -7.69
N PRO A 89 -22.80 19.10 -8.92
CA PRO A 89 -22.78 20.28 -9.76
C PRO A 89 -23.54 21.40 -9.06
N SER A 90 -22.83 22.47 -8.72
CA SER A 90 -23.43 23.69 -8.18
C SER A 90 -24.02 24.49 -9.35
N GLY A 91 -25.14 24.02 -9.90
CA GLY A 91 -25.84 24.62 -11.06
C GLY A 91 -25.79 23.77 -12.33
N ASP A 92 -26.12 24.38 -13.48
CA ASP A 92 -26.16 23.71 -14.80
C ASP A 92 -24.76 23.44 -15.41
N MET A 93 -23.69 23.83 -14.73
CA MET A 93 -22.32 23.66 -15.24
C MET A 93 -21.71 22.34 -14.76
N PRO A 94 -21.15 21.51 -15.65
CA PRO A 94 -20.44 20.30 -15.26
C PRO A 94 -19.23 20.65 -14.38
N ALA A 95 -18.93 19.79 -13.40
CA ALA A 95 -17.77 19.96 -12.53
C ALA A 95 -16.48 20.04 -13.35
N ASP A 96 -15.59 20.95 -12.94
CA ASP A 96 -14.27 21.11 -13.56
C ASP A 96 -13.45 19.81 -13.43
N PRO A 97 -12.95 19.24 -14.54
CA PRO A 97 -12.15 18.01 -14.53
C PRO A 97 -10.95 18.05 -13.57
N ALA A 98 -10.31 19.21 -13.41
CA ALA A 98 -9.17 19.35 -12.50
C ALA A 98 -9.59 19.28 -11.03
N SER A 99 -10.76 19.83 -10.68
CA SER A 99 -11.38 19.65 -9.36
C SER A 99 -11.71 18.19 -9.11
N ALA A 100 -12.42 17.53 -10.04
CA ALA A 100 -12.80 16.13 -9.89
C ALA A 100 -11.57 15.22 -9.71
N ALA A 101 -10.50 15.46 -10.47
CA ALA A 101 -9.25 14.74 -10.34
C ALA A 101 -8.60 14.97 -8.96
N SER A 102 -8.56 16.22 -8.50
CA SER A 102 -7.98 16.61 -7.21
C SER A 102 -8.75 15.99 -6.04
N ASP A 103 -10.08 15.98 -6.11
CA ASP A 103 -10.96 15.41 -5.09
C ASP A 103 -10.83 13.88 -5.02
N LEU A 104 -10.76 13.19 -6.16
CA LEU A 104 -10.50 11.75 -6.19
C LEU A 104 -9.14 11.40 -5.58
N LEU A 105 -8.09 12.15 -5.93
CA LEU A 105 -6.76 11.94 -5.37
C LEU A 105 -6.72 12.26 -3.87
N ALA A 106 -7.46 13.28 -3.41
CA ALA A 106 -7.61 13.57 -1.99
C ALA A 106 -8.28 12.42 -1.23
N LEU A 107 -9.36 11.84 -1.79
CA LEU A 107 -10.03 10.67 -1.22
C LEU A 107 -9.10 9.47 -1.08
N THR A 108 -8.26 9.20 -2.10
CA THR A 108 -7.27 8.11 -2.00
C THR A 108 -6.23 8.37 -0.91
N ARG A 109 -5.79 9.62 -0.70
CA ARG A 109 -4.87 10.00 0.39
C ARG A 109 -5.49 9.91 1.77
N LEU A 110 -6.82 10.03 1.88
CA LEU A 110 -7.59 9.84 3.11
C LEU A 110 -7.96 8.37 3.38
N GLU A 111 -7.38 7.43 2.63
CA GLU A 111 -7.64 5.98 2.72
C GLU A 111 -9.11 5.59 2.39
N GLN A 112 -9.81 6.46 1.66
CA GLN A 112 -11.19 6.25 1.16
C GLN A 112 -11.17 5.81 -0.31
N ALA A 113 -10.36 4.78 -0.62
CA ALA A 113 -10.20 4.29 -1.98
C ALA A 113 -11.47 3.62 -2.53
N ASP A 114 -12.31 3.02 -1.67
CA ASP A 114 -13.67 2.55 -2.02
C ASP A 114 -14.51 3.67 -2.61
N LEU A 115 -14.63 4.79 -1.89
CA LEU A 115 -15.44 5.92 -2.33
C LEU A 115 -14.85 6.54 -3.60
N ALA A 116 -13.52 6.68 -3.67
CA ALA A 116 -12.84 7.20 -4.86
C ALA A 116 -13.12 6.33 -6.09
N VAL A 117 -13.01 5.00 -5.97
CA VAL A 117 -13.30 4.08 -7.07
C VAL A 117 -14.79 4.08 -7.43
N ALA A 118 -15.69 4.16 -6.45
CA ALA A 118 -17.12 4.25 -6.69
C ALA A 118 -17.48 5.49 -7.52
N LEU A 119 -16.94 6.66 -7.15
CA LEU A 119 -17.12 7.89 -7.93
C LEU A 119 -16.45 7.81 -9.30
N LEU A 120 -15.30 7.14 -9.40
CA LEU A 120 -14.59 6.98 -10.67
C LEU A 120 -15.40 6.22 -11.72
N VAL A 121 -16.30 5.31 -11.32
CA VAL A 121 -17.21 4.60 -12.25
C VAL A 121 -18.01 5.59 -13.10
N ASP A 122 -18.53 6.66 -12.48
CA ASP A 122 -19.36 7.65 -13.16
C ASP A 122 -18.52 8.71 -13.89
N LEU A 123 -17.31 8.99 -13.39
CA LEU A 123 -16.44 10.04 -13.91
C LEU A 123 -15.53 9.58 -15.07
N TRP A 124 -15.31 8.28 -15.19
CA TRP A 124 -14.44 7.65 -16.19
C TRP A 124 -15.18 6.63 -17.06
N ASP A 125 -16.39 7.00 -17.49
CA ASP A 125 -17.21 6.22 -18.42
C ASP A 125 -17.01 6.63 -19.90
N LYS A 126 -17.34 5.73 -20.82
CA LYS A 126 -17.15 5.90 -22.26
C LYS A 126 -18.09 6.99 -22.79
N GLY A 127 -17.52 8.16 -23.08
CA GLY A 127 -18.23 9.26 -23.78
C GLY A 127 -18.50 10.49 -22.92
N ALA A 128 -18.14 10.47 -21.63
CA ALA A 128 -18.25 11.61 -20.73
C ALA A 128 -17.05 11.65 -19.76
N GLU A 129 -15.84 11.56 -20.29
CA GLU A 129 -14.62 11.56 -19.48
C GLU A 129 -14.47 12.91 -18.75
N ARG A 130 -14.77 12.89 -17.45
CA ARG A 130 -14.60 14.04 -16.55
C ARG A 130 -13.25 14.01 -15.85
N VAL A 131 -12.53 12.89 -15.94
CA VAL A 131 -11.23 12.68 -15.30
C VAL A 131 -10.29 12.06 -16.33
N SER A 132 -9.01 12.46 -16.31
CA SER A 132 -8.02 11.91 -17.23
C SER A 132 -7.74 10.44 -16.95
N THR A 133 -7.23 9.74 -17.96
CA THR A 133 -6.84 8.33 -17.84
C THR A 133 -5.78 8.13 -16.76
N GLU A 134 -4.79 9.03 -16.66
CA GLU A 134 -3.72 8.94 -15.68
C GLU A 134 -4.25 9.06 -14.25
N THR A 135 -5.17 10.00 -14.00
CA THR A 135 -5.79 10.13 -12.68
C THR A 135 -6.63 8.91 -12.35
N ALA A 136 -7.40 8.39 -13.31
CA ALA A 136 -8.19 7.18 -13.11
C ALA A 136 -7.31 5.98 -12.74
N VAL A 137 -6.18 5.79 -13.44
CA VAL A 137 -5.21 4.73 -13.15
C VAL A 137 -4.56 4.92 -11.77
N LEU A 138 -4.24 6.14 -11.36
CA LEU A 138 -3.71 6.42 -10.01
C LEU A 138 -4.72 6.05 -8.90
N VAL A 139 -6.01 6.33 -9.11
CA VAL A 139 -7.07 5.96 -8.16
C VAL A 139 -7.25 4.44 -8.09
N ILE A 140 -7.26 3.77 -9.24
CA ILE A 140 -7.30 2.31 -9.33
C ILE A 140 -6.07 1.69 -8.64
N ASP A 141 -4.88 2.23 -8.87
CA ASP A 141 -3.65 1.77 -8.24
C ASP A 141 -3.70 1.89 -6.71
N ALA A 142 -4.21 3.01 -6.19
CA ALA A 142 -4.39 3.19 -4.75
C ALA A 142 -5.35 2.14 -4.17
N ALA A 143 -6.47 1.86 -4.83
CA ALA A 143 -7.42 0.84 -4.39
C ALA A 143 -6.86 -0.59 -4.48
N LEU A 144 -6.06 -0.90 -5.51
CA LEU A 144 -5.39 -2.20 -5.62
C LEU A 144 -4.39 -2.42 -4.48
N ARG A 145 -3.71 -1.36 -4.02
CA ARG A 145 -2.78 -1.41 -2.89
C ARG A 145 -3.46 -1.55 -1.51
N SER A 146 -4.79 -1.40 -1.41
CA SER A 146 -5.57 -1.57 -0.17
C SER A 146 -5.68 -3.05 0.26
N ARG A 147 -4.63 -3.63 0.83
CA ARG A 147 -4.58 -5.05 1.24
C ARG A 147 -5.71 -5.51 2.16
N ALA A 148 -6.22 -4.63 3.01
CA ALA A 148 -7.28 -4.97 3.96
C ALA A 148 -8.68 -5.02 3.33
N LYS A 149 -8.82 -4.69 2.03
CA LYS A 149 -10.12 -4.39 1.42
C LYS A 149 -10.28 -5.11 0.05
N PRO A 150 -10.51 -6.44 0.04
CA PRO A 150 -10.55 -7.24 -1.18
C PRO A 150 -11.67 -6.83 -2.15
N ASN A 151 -12.80 -6.31 -1.64
CA ASN A 151 -13.88 -5.82 -2.49
C ASN A 151 -13.47 -4.57 -3.28
N GLU A 152 -12.72 -3.64 -2.67
CA GLU A 152 -12.19 -2.45 -3.37
C GLU A 152 -11.26 -2.86 -4.50
N GLN A 153 -10.34 -3.79 -4.22
CA GLN A 153 -9.42 -4.33 -5.22
C GLN A 153 -10.15 -4.97 -6.40
N LEU A 154 -11.24 -5.70 -6.12
CA LEU A 154 -12.06 -6.31 -7.17
C LEU A 154 -12.75 -5.26 -8.05
N VAL A 155 -13.38 -4.24 -7.45
CA VAL A 155 -14.04 -3.17 -8.22
C VAL A 155 -13.02 -2.38 -9.04
N ALA A 156 -11.84 -2.09 -8.47
CA ALA A 156 -10.75 -1.42 -9.17
C ALA A 156 -10.24 -2.23 -10.37
N ALA A 157 -10.02 -3.54 -10.20
CA ALA A 157 -9.61 -4.44 -11.28
C ALA A 157 -10.69 -4.55 -12.37
N GLU A 158 -11.96 -4.60 -11.99
CA GLU A 158 -13.08 -4.61 -12.94
C GLU A 158 -13.16 -3.31 -13.74
N LEU A 159 -13.01 -2.15 -13.08
CA LEU A 159 -13.02 -0.85 -13.74
C LEU A 159 -11.84 -0.69 -14.72
N LEU A 160 -10.66 -1.18 -14.34
CA LEU A 160 -9.50 -1.27 -15.24
C LEU A 160 -9.81 -2.14 -16.45
N CYS A 161 -10.38 -3.33 -16.25
CA CYS A 161 -10.71 -4.27 -17.31
C CYS A 161 -11.74 -3.71 -18.30
N ARG A 162 -12.79 -3.03 -17.80
CA ARG A 162 -13.83 -2.38 -18.63
C ARG A 162 -13.26 -1.29 -19.55
N ASN A 163 -12.22 -0.60 -19.08
CA ASN A 163 -11.55 0.48 -19.79
C ASN A 163 -10.26 0.04 -20.50
N ALA A 164 -9.81 -1.21 -20.38
CA ALA A 164 -8.53 -1.69 -20.89
C ALA A 164 -8.24 -1.32 -22.35
N SER A 165 -9.26 -1.36 -23.22
CA SER A 165 -9.11 -1.07 -24.66
C SER A 165 -8.70 0.36 -25.02
N ARG A 166 -8.81 1.33 -24.09
CA ARG A 166 -8.37 2.71 -24.31
C ARG A 166 -6.99 3.00 -23.72
N LEU A 167 -6.51 2.12 -22.86
CA LEU A 167 -5.20 2.25 -22.23
C LEU A 167 -4.11 1.81 -23.22
N ASP A 168 -2.86 2.11 -22.88
CA ASP A 168 -1.70 1.68 -23.65
C ASP A 168 -0.80 0.85 -22.73
N SER A 169 -0.57 -0.42 -23.08
CA SER A 169 0.29 -1.30 -22.30
C SER A 169 1.77 -0.87 -22.28
N CYS A 170 2.19 0.01 -23.19
CA CYS A 170 3.54 0.55 -23.23
C CYS A 170 3.71 1.79 -22.34
N GLN A 171 2.66 2.61 -22.22
CA GLN A 171 2.70 3.84 -21.42
C GLN A 171 2.66 3.51 -19.92
N SER A 172 3.67 3.97 -19.18
CA SER A 172 3.80 3.69 -17.72
C SER A 172 2.64 4.24 -16.91
N LEU A 173 2.13 5.44 -17.27
CA LEU A 173 1.02 6.08 -16.57
C LEU A 173 -0.34 5.42 -16.81
N HIS A 174 -0.44 4.51 -17.79
CA HIS A 174 -1.68 3.80 -18.11
C HIS A 174 -1.81 2.46 -17.37
N ARG A 175 -0.84 2.10 -16.52
CA ARG A 175 -0.76 0.81 -15.85
C ARG A 175 -0.67 0.99 -14.34
N PRO A 176 -1.53 0.34 -13.54
CA PRO A 176 -1.31 0.28 -12.11
C PRO A 176 -0.05 -0.54 -11.80
N SER A 177 0.58 -0.23 -10.67
CA SER A 177 1.78 -0.92 -10.18
C SER A 177 1.59 -2.44 -10.03
N ALA A 178 0.35 -2.87 -9.74
CA ALA A 178 -0.03 -4.28 -9.63
C ALA A 178 0.31 -5.10 -10.89
N ILE A 179 0.25 -4.51 -12.09
CA ILE A 179 0.64 -5.17 -13.35
C ILE A 179 2.01 -4.70 -13.87
N ASP A 180 2.71 -3.84 -13.12
CA ASP A 180 4.02 -3.29 -13.47
C ASP A 180 5.08 -3.62 -12.41
N GLY A 181 5.23 -4.90 -12.10
CA GLY A 181 6.29 -5.40 -11.22
C GLY A 181 5.97 -5.43 -9.72
N CYS A 182 4.80 -4.95 -9.30
CA CYS A 182 4.33 -5.02 -7.91
C CYS A 182 3.13 -5.96 -7.76
N TRP A 183 3.17 -7.13 -8.39
CA TRP A 183 2.10 -8.13 -8.28
C TRP A 183 1.89 -8.54 -6.81
N ASP A 184 0.64 -8.47 -6.32
CA ASP A 184 0.30 -8.92 -4.97
C ASP A 184 -0.27 -10.35 -5.03
N PRO A 185 0.44 -11.37 -4.52
CA PRO A 185 -0.03 -12.75 -4.55
C PRO A 185 -1.28 -12.98 -3.70
N THR A 186 -1.62 -12.04 -2.81
CA THR A 186 -2.80 -12.13 -1.93
C THR A 186 -4.11 -11.71 -2.59
N PHE A 187 -4.07 -11.18 -3.82
CA PHE A 187 -5.28 -10.86 -4.58
C PHE A 187 -6.23 -12.06 -4.67
N GLY A 188 -7.54 -11.79 -4.56
CA GLY A 188 -8.55 -12.82 -4.78
C GLY A 188 -8.51 -13.37 -6.22
N PRO A 189 -8.92 -14.64 -6.46
CA PRO A 189 -8.84 -15.25 -7.79
C PRO A 189 -9.53 -14.43 -8.90
N LYS A 190 -10.69 -13.84 -8.61
CA LYS A 190 -11.42 -12.99 -9.56
C LYS A 190 -10.66 -11.70 -9.88
N THR A 191 -10.04 -11.07 -8.88
CA THR A 191 -9.19 -9.88 -9.07
C THR A 191 -7.98 -10.20 -9.95
N LYS A 192 -7.29 -11.33 -9.68
CA LYS A 192 -6.16 -11.78 -10.50
C LYS A 192 -6.56 -11.99 -11.96
N LEU A 193 -7.69 -12.66 -12.20
CA LEU A 193 -8.23 -12.88 -13.54
C LEU A 193 -8.56 -11.56 -14.26
N MET A 194 -9.20 -10.61 -13.58
CA MET A 194 -9.54 -9.30 -14.15
C MET A 194 -8.30 -8.48 -14.48
N LEU A 195 -7.26 -8.51 -13.64
CA LEU A 195 -6.00 -7.83 -13.94
C LEU A 195 -5.27 -8.44 -15.13
N LEU A 196 -5.29 -9.77 -15.26
CA LEU A 196 -4.73 -10.46 -16.42
C LEU A 196 -5.52 -10.16 -17.70
N ASP A 197 -6.85 -10.20 -17.64
CA ASP A 197 -7.70 -9.88 -18.80
C ASP A 197 -7.54 -8.41 -19.19
N ALA A 198 -7.43 -7.50 -18.22
CA ALA A 198 -7.10 -6.10 -18.47
C ALA A 198 -5.76 -5.96 -19.20
N LEU A 199 -4.68 -6.58 -18.69
CA LEU A 199 -3.36 -6.52 -19.34
C LEU A 199 -3.42 -7.03 -20.79
N VAL A 200 -4.05 -8.18 -21.03
CA VAL A 200 -4.20 -8.73 -22.39
C VAL A 200 -5.04 -7.81 -23.26
N ALA A 201 -6.17 -7.29 -22.77
CA ALA A 201 -7.03 -6.38 -23.53
C ALA A 201 -6.34 -5.05 -23.85
N MET A 202 -5.53 -4.51 -22.94
CA MET A 202 -4.68 -3.34 -23.19
C MET A 202 -3.72 -3.61 -24.35
N THR A 203 -3.00 -4.74 -24.31
CA THR A 203 -2.06 -5.14 -25.35
C THR A 203 -2.75 -5.32 -26.71
N LEU A 204 -3.86 -6.06 -26.75
CA LEU A 204 -4.60 -6.37 -27.98
C LEU A 204 -5.30 -5.15 -28.59
N SER A 205 -5.47 -4.06 -27.84
CA SER A 205 -6.10 -2.83 -28.34
C SER A 205 -5.18 -1.96 -29.19
N ARG A 206 -3.87 -2.22 -29.16
CA ARG A 206 -2.86 -1.43 -29.84
C ARG A 206 -2.17 -2.28 -30.93
N HIS A 207 -1.56 -1.58 -31.88
CA HIS A 207 -0.78 -2.22 -32.94
C HIS A 207 0.39 -3.00 -32.34
N SER A 208 0.65 -4.17 -32.90
CA SER A 208 1.77 -5.02 -32.54
C SER A 208 3.07 -4.39 -33.04
N HIS A 209 3.94 -4.02 -32.09
CA HIS A 209 5.30 -3.57 -32.37
C HIS A 209 6.26 -4.18 -31.35
N GLU A 210 7.54 -4.23 -31.69
CA GLU A 210 8.56 -4.96 -30.93
C GLU A 210 8.63 -4.54 -29.46
N HIS A 211 8.54 -3.23 -29.19
CA HIS A 211 8.47 -2.71 -27.82
C HIS A 211 7.26 -3.23 -27.04
N ALA A 212 6.06 -3.22 -27.64
CA ALA A 212 4.86 -3.75 -27.00
C ALA A 212 5.00 -5.24 -26.69
N LEU A 213 5.57 -6.01 -27.60
CA LEU A 213 5.80 -7.44 -27.43
C LEU A 213 6.71 -7.73 -26.22
N ARG A 214 7.83 -7.02 -26.10
CA ARG A 214 8.74 -7.14 -24.94
C ARG A 214 8.05 -6.72 -23.64
N SER A 215 7.36 -5.59 -23.71
CA SER A 215 6.67 -4.94 -22.61
C SER A 215 5.61 -5.87 -22.00
N VAL A 216 4.80 -6.55 -22.82
CA VAL A 216 3.82 -7.54 -22.33
C VAL A 216 4.50 -8.82 -21.84
N ALA A 217 5.54 -9.32 -22.53
CA ALA A 217 6.24 -10.54 -22.15
C ALA A 217 6.86 -10.43 -20.75
N VAL A 218 7.55 -9.31 -20.48
CA VAL A 218 8.16 -9.00 -19.19
C VAL A 218 7.12 -8.94 -18.06
N ARG A 219 5.95 -8.33 -18.30
CA ARG A 219 4.89 -8.22 -17.30
C ARG A 219 4.25 -9.56 -16.98
N LEU A 220 3.93 -10.34 -18.01
CA LEU A 220 3.41 -11.69 -17.82
C LEU A 220 4.42 -12.56 -17.04
N HIS A 221 5.71 -12.47 -17.38
CA HIS A 221 6.75 -13.16 -16.61
C HIS A 221 6.80 -12.68 -15.15
N GLY A 222 6.74 -11.37 -14.89
CA GLY A 222 6.69 -10.82 -13.54
C GLY A 222 5.52 -11.33 -12.71
N ILE A 223 4.33 -11.45 -13.33
CA ILE A 223 3.14 -12.03 -12.67
C ILE A 223 3.35 -13.53 -12.40
N TRP A 224 3.85 -14.29 -13.38
CA TRP A 224 4.15 -15.72 -13.20
C TRP A 224 5.16 -15.98 -12.09
N ASN A 225 6.20 -15.15 -11.99
CA ASN A 225 7.23 -15.28 -10.98
C ASN A 225 6.73 -14.84 -9.59
N GLY A 226 5.85 -13.84 -9.54
CA GLY A 226 5.30 -13.28 -8.30
C GLY A 226 4.14 -14.05 -7.69
N ASP A 227 3.46 -14.94 -8.42
CA ASP A 227 2.29 -15.66 -7.91
C ASP A 227 2.63 -17.09 -7.44
N PRO A 228 2.36 -17.45 -6.18
CA PRO A 228 2.62 -18.80 -5.67
C PRO A 228 1.59 -19.83 -6.14
N ASP A 229 0.41 -19.42 -6.64
CA ASP A 229 -0.64 -20.34 -7.06
C ASP A 229 -0.27 -21.02 -8.39
N PRO A 230 -0.07 -22.35 -8.44
CA PRO A 230 0.27 -23.05 -9.66
C PRO A 230 -0.79 -22.91 -10.76
N ARG A 231 -2.07 -22.67 -10.41
CA ARG A 231 -3.14 -22.46 -11.39
C ARG A 231 -2.99 -21.11 -12.10
N VAL A 232 -2.66 -20.07 -11.34
CA VAL A 232 -2.38 -18.74 -11.91
C VAL A 232 -1.14 -18.82 -12.78
N ARG A 233 -0.07 -19.46 -12.29
CA ARG A 233 1.15 -19.69 -13.07
C ARG A 233 0.89 -20.48 -14.35
N GLY A 234 0.02 -21.49 -14.31
CA GLY A 234 -0.37 -22.25 -15.51
C GLY A 234 -1.11 -21.40 -16.55
N CYS A 235 -2.05 -20.56 -16.11
CA CYS A 235 -2.76 -19.64 -16.99
C CYS A 235 -1.81 -18.61 -17.60
N VAL A 236 -0.95 -18.00 -16.79
CA VAL A 236 0.01 -16.99 -17.26
C VAL A 236 1.07 -17.63 -18.16
N GLY A 237 1.55 -18.83 -17.84
CA GLY A 237 2.46 -19.61 -18.68
C GLY A 237 1.88 -19.88 -20.07
N THR A 238 0.57 -20.18 -20.14
CA THR A 238 -0.14 -20.33 -21.42
C THR A 238 -0.13 -19.04 -22.26
N LEU A 239 -0.22 -17.87 -21.61
CA LEU A 239 -0.13 -16.57 -22.30
C LEU A 239 1.31 -16.24 -22.70
N VAL A 240 2.32 -16.58 -21.87
CA VAL A 240 3.74 -16.40 -22.21
C VAL A 240 4.13 -17.26 -23.41
N ASP A 241 3.66 -18.51 -23.47
CA ASP A 241 3.87 -19.44 -24.59
C ASP A 241 3.46 -18.82 -25.94
N ALA A 242 2.38 -18.04 -25.97
CA ALA A 242 1.91 -17.35 -27.17
C ALA A 242 2.91 -16.34 -27.75
N LEU A 243 3.82 -15.81 -26.93
CA LEU A 243 4.77 -14.76 -27.31
C LEU A 243 6.13 -15.31 -27.73
N ILE A 244 6.54 -16.48 -27.23
CA ILE A 244 7.87 -17.04 -27.41
C ILE A 244 8.31 -17.18 -28.89
N PRO A 245 7.47 -17.67 -29.82
CA PRO A 245 7.88 -17.82 -31.22
C PRO A 245 8.36 -16.51 -31.82
N GLU A 246 7.67 -15.41 -31.53
CA GLU A 246 7.98 -14.09 -32.08
C GLU A 246 9.17 -13.44 -31.39
N LEU A 247 9.30 -13.62 -30.08
CA LEU A 247 10.50 -13.21 -29.35
C LEU A 247 11.77 -13.87 -29.92
N ARG A 248 11.71 -15.18 -30.22
CA ARG A 248 12.80 -15.92 -30.87
C ARG A 248 13.05 -15.44 -32.29
N ARG A 249 11.99 -15.24 -33.09
CA ARG A 249 12.11 -14.76 -34.48
C ARG A 249 12.81 -13.40 -34.55
N LEU A 250 12.52 -12.51 -33.60
CA LEU A 250 13.15 -11.19 -33.50
C LEU A 250 14.56 -11.22 -32.86
N GLY A 251 15.05 -12.40 -32.46
CA GLY A 251 16.41 -12.57 -31.94
C GLY A 251 16.61 -12.14 -30.49
N TYR A 252 15.54 -12.01 -29.70
CA TYR A 252 15.66 -11.68 -28.28
C TYR A 252 16.32 -12.82 -27.49
N THR A 253 17.23 -12.45 -26.59
CA THR A 253 17.84 -13.39 -25.62
C THR A 253 17.61 -12.97 -24.17
N ASP A 254 17.36 -11.67 -23.96
CA ASP A 254 17.10 -11.06 -22.67
C ASP A 254 16.22 -9.81 -22.79
N PHE A 255 15.72 -9.37 -21.65
CA PHE A 255 14.82 -8.24 -21.48
C PHE A 255 15.19 -7.47 -20.22
N MET A 256 14.90 -6.18 -20.20
CA MET A 256 15.06 -5.34 -19.01
C MET A 256 13.68 -5.01 -18.44
N GLN A 257 13.52 -5.20 -17.13
CA GLN A 257 12.36 -4.80 -16.34
C GLN A 257 12.84 -3.89 -15.21
N GLY A 258 12.83 -2.57 -15.43
CA GLY A 258 13.47 -1.64 -14.50
C GLY A 258 14.95 -1.97 -14.34
N ASN A 259 15.36 -2.39 -13.14
CA ASN A 259 16.72 -2.81 -12.83
C ASN A 259 16.96 -4.33 -12.93
N GLN A 260 15.93 -5.12 -13.27
CA GLN A 260 16.04 -6.57 -13.39
C GLN A 260 16.23 -6.99 -14.84
N ARG A 261 17.10 -7.98 -15.06
CA ARG A 261 17.29 -8.65 -16.36
C ARG A 261 16.50 -9.94 -16.35
N VAL A 262 15.63 -10.13 -17.33
CA VAL A 262 14.85 -11.37 -17.55
C VAL A 262 15.41 -12.05 -18.78
N MET A 263 15.81 -13.31 -18.67
CA MET A 263 16.33 -14.08 -19.80
C MET A 263 15.19 -14.74 -20.57
N LEU A 264 15.35 -14.93 -21.89
CA LEU A 264 14.37 -15.67 -22.70
C LEU A 264 14.17 -17.10 -22.15
N THR A 265 15.22 -17.73 -21.62
CA THR A 265 15.14 -19.06 -21.00
C THR A 265 14.24 -19.09 -19.76
N GLU A 266 14.14 -17.97 -19.02
CA GLU A 266 13.22 -17.86 -17.88
C GLU A 266 11.77 -17.73 -18.36
N MET A 267 11.54 -17.02 -19.47
CA MET A 267 10.22 -16.99 -20.13
C MET A 267 9.82 -18.36 -20.68
N GLU A 268 10.78 -19.12 -21.23
CA GLU A 268 10.55 -20.50 -21.67
C GLU A 268 10.19 -21.42 -20.50
N ALA A 269 10.85 -21.26 -19.34
CA ALA A 269 10.47 -21.95 -18.12
C ALA A 269 9.06 -21.56 -17.64
N ALA A 270 8.68 -20.30 -17.80
CA ALA A 270 7.32 -19.84 -17.50
C ALA A 270 6.28 -20.45 -18.44
N ALA A 271 6.56 -20.49 -19.75
CA ALA A 271 5.70 -21.16 -20.72
C ALA A 271 5.59 -22.66 -20.48
N ALA A 272 6.67 -23.33 -20.07
CA ALA A 272 6.65 -24.75 -19.71
C ALA A 272 5.74 -25.05 -18.50
N ALA A 273 5.39 -24.05 -17.68
CA ALA A 273 4.42 -24.20 -16.61
C ALA A 273 2.96 -24.17 -17.09
N ALA A 274 2.72 -23.93 -18.39
CA ALA A 274 1.39 -23.94 -18.98
C ALA A 274 0.64 -25.23 -18.63
N SER A 275 -0.56 -25.08 -18.11
CA SER A 275 -1.42 -26.20 -17.70
C SER A 275 -2.88 -25.81 -17.85
N ALA A 276 -3.71 -26.80 -18.18
CA ALA A 276 -5.15 -26.61 -18.30
C ALA A 276 -5.75 -26.17 -16.96
N ASN A 277 -6.66 -25.20 -17.00
CA ASN A 277 -7.39 -24.79 -15.80
C ASN A 277 -8.44 -25.88 -15.48
N PRO A 278 -8.55 -26.36 -14.23
CA PRO A 278 -9.59 -27.32 -13.86
C PRO A 278 -11.01 -26.79 -14.08
N ASP A 279 -11.19 -25.46 -14.07
CA ASP A 279 -12.42 -24.82 -14.51
C ASP A 279 -12.40 -24.67 -16.03
N GLY A 280 -13.19 -25.50 -16.72
CA GLY A 280 -13.26 -25.50 -18.18
C GLY A 280 -13.81 -24.20 -18.80
N PHE A 281 -14.52 -23.35 -18.05
CA PHE A 281 -14.91 -22.03 -18.54
C PHE A 281 -13.70 -21.09 -18.55
N LEU A 282 -12.92 -21.05 -17.47
CA LEU A 282 -11.70 -20.26 -17.39
C LEU A 282 -10.65 -20.75 -18.40
N ASP A 283 -10.54 -22.07 -18.58
CA ASP A 283 -9.64 -22.68 -19.56
C ASP A 283 -9.92 -22.18 -20.99
N ARG A 284 -11.20 -22.13 -21.39
CA ARG A 284 -11.62 -21.58 -22.69
C ARG A 284 -11.30 -20.09 -22.84
N ILE A 285 -11.46 -19.30 -21.76
CA ILE A 285 -11.10 -17.88 -21.80
C ILE A 285 -9.59 -17.73 -22.02
N VAL A 286 -8.77 -18.46 -21.27
CA VAL A 286 -7.31 -18.40 -21.40
C VAL A 286 -6.87 -18.87 -22.79
N ALA A 287 -7.48 -19.92 -23.34
CA ALA A 287 -7.22 -20.38 -24.70
C ALA A 287 -7.57 -19.32 -25.76
N ASP A 288 -8.74 -18.67 -25.68
CA ASP A 288 -9.10 -17.55 -26.57
C ASP A 288 -8.08 -16.41 -26.48
N ARG A 289 -7.70 -16.03 -25.26
CA ARG A 289 -6.70 -14.97 -25.04
C ARG A 289 -5.34 -15.35 -25.61
N ARG A 290 -4.90 -16.60 -25.42
CA ARG A 290 -3.67 -17.13 -26.02
C ARG A 290 -3.70 -17.02 -27.54
N ASP A 291 -4.77 -17.49 -28.18
CA ASP A 291 -4.87 -17.51 -29.64
C ASP A 291 -4.86 -16.10 -30.23
N ARG A 292 -5.59 -15.18 -29.59
CA ARG A 292 -5.59 -13.75 -29.97
C ARG A 292 -4.23 -13.11 -29.77
N LEU A 293 -3.56 -13.40 -28.65
CA LEU A 293 -2.24 -12.87 -28.34
C LEU A 293 -1.16 -13.42 -29.29
N ALA A 294 -1.25 -14.69 -29.68
CA ALA A 294 -0.37 -15.29 -30.69
C ALA A 294 -0.61 -14.68 -32.09
N GLY A 295 -1.88 -14.42 -32.44
CA GLY A 295 -2.24 -13.70 -33.67
C GLY A 295 -1.66 -12.29 -33.68
N TRP A 296 -1.83 -11.55 -32.58
CA TRP A 296 -1.28 -10.22 -32.38
C TRP A 296 0.26 -10.20 -32.43
N ALA A 297 0.92 -11.13 -31.74
CA ALA A 297 2.38 -11.21 -31.73
C ALA A 297 2.95 -11.49 -33.13
N ARG A 298 2.29 -12.36 -33.92
CA ARG A 298 2.71 -12.67 -35.31
C ARG A 298 2.62 -11.48 -36.26
N ALA A 299 1.74 -10.53 -35.97
CA ALA A 299 1.63 -9.27 -36.69
C ALA A 299 2.66 -8.23 -36.24
N CYS A 300 3.59 -8.60 -35.35
CA CYS A 300 4.66 -7.71 -34.90
C CYS A 300 5.70 -7.53 -36.01
N ASP A 301 5.61 -6.37 -36.66
CA ASP A 301 6.54 -5.93 -37.69
C ASP A 301 7.71 -5.13 -37.06
N THR A 302 8.61 -4.65 -37.92
CA THR A 302 9.88 -3.98 -37.60
C THR A 302 9.79 -2.90 -36.51
N VAL A 303 10.93 -2.66 -35.85
CA VAL A 303 11.14 -1.64 -34.80
C VAL A 303 10.53 -0.28 -35.18
N ASP A 304 9.62 0.19 -34.34
CA ASP A 304 9.10 1.56 -34.37
C ASP A 304 10.01 2.46 -33.52
N PHE A 305 10.59 3.49 -34.16
CA PHE A 305 11.52 4.44 -33.55
C PHE A 305 10.88 5.80 -33.22
N ASP A 306 9.55 5.88 -33.13
CA ASP A 306 8.87 7.16 -32.94
C ASP A 306 9.36 7.94 -31.67
N PRO A 307 9.75 9.23 -31.83
CA PRO A 307 10.22 10.06 -30.72
C PRO A 307 9.16 10.19 -29.61
N GLY A 308 9.55 9.96 -28.36
CA GLY A 308 8.65 9.97 -27.19
C GLY A 308 8.39 8.58 -26.62
N ARG A 309 8.58 7.52 -27.41
CA ARG A 309 8.54 6.12 -26.93
C ARG A 309 9.83 5.69 -26.22
N LEU A 310 10.94 6.38 -26.47
CA LEU A 310 12.21 6.19 -25.76
C LEU A 310 12.20 6.76 -24.33
N GLY A 311 11.32 7.72 -24.01
CA GLY A 311 11.23 8.33 -22.68
C GLY A 311 10.66 7.38 -21.61
N THR A 312 9.89 6.38 -22.03
CA THR A 312 9.51 5.23 -21.20
C THR A 312 10.64 4.20 -21.05
N ASP A 313 11.72 4.31 -21.84
CA ASP A 313 12.79 3.30 -21.96
C ASP A 313 14.17 3.80 -21.49
N THR A 314 14.36 5.08 -21.16
CA THR A 314 15.69 5.61 -20.78
C THR A 314 16.22 5.14 -19.42
N SER A 315 15.48 4.30 -18.69
CA SER A 315 16.09 3.50 -17.61
C SER A 315 16.97 2.34 -18.13
N ALA A 316 16.98 2.05 -19.43
CA ALA A 316 17.73 0.93 -20.02
C ALA A 316 18.98 1.32 -20.84
N ALA A 317 19.17 2.60 -21.21
CA ALA A 317 20.23 2.98 -22.17
C ALA A 317 21.46 3.68 -21.57
N THR A 318 21.49 3.99 -20.28
CA THR A 318 22.60 4.76 -19.68
C THR A 318 23.20 4.07 -18.46
N GLN A 319 23.95 2.98 -18.67
CA GLN A 319 24.95 2.54 -17.69
C GLN A 319 26.07 1.72 -18.33
N GLY A 320 26.71 2.37 -19.29
CA GLY A 320 28.00 1.96 -19.85
C GLY A 320 29.10 2.98 -19.60
N SER A 321 29.15 3.68 -18.44
CA SER A 321 30.37 4.37 -17.99
C SER A 321 30.25 4.95 -16.57
N ARG A 322 31.14 4.48 -15.69
CA ARG A 322 31.74 5.12 -14.50
C ARG A 322 30.90 5.85 -13.42
N ALA A 323 31.19 5.40 -12.19
CA ALA A 323 31.13 6.10 -10.90
C ALA A 323 29.73 6.52 -10.39
N VAL A 324 29.23 5.73 -9.44
CA VAL A 324 28.07 6.01 -8.59
C VAL A 324 28.26 7.31 -7.81
N PRO A 325 27.39 8.32 -7.96
CA PRO A 325 27.16 9.33 -6.95
C PRO A 325 25.99 8.92 -6.05
N ASP A 326 26.08 9.36 -4.81
CA ASP A 326 25.22 9.04 -3.68
C ASP A 326 23.74 9.44 -3.90
N HIS A 327 22.84 8.44 -3.97
CA HIS A 327 21.41 8.60 -4.25
C HIS A 327 20.64 9.39 -3.16
N ALA A 328 21.24 9.59 -1.98
CA ALA A 328 20.65 10.35 -0.88
C ALA A 328 20.61 11.87 -1.14
N ALA A 329 21.42 12.39 -2.06
CA ALA A 329 21.45 13.82 -2.39
C ALA A 329 20.26 14.26 -3.27
N ASP A 330 19.76 13.35 -4.11
CA ASP A 330 18.77 13.67 -5.14
C ASP A 330 17.34 13.78 -4.57
N GLN A 331 16.99 12.92 -3.61
CA GLN A 331 15.71 13.03 -2.89
C GLN A 331 15.64 14.30 -2.01
N ARG A 332 16.76 14.78 -1.46
CA ARG A 332 16.80 16.05 -0.71
C ARG A 332 16.63 17.26 -1.62
N ALA A 333 17.16 17.22 -2.83
CA ALA A 333 17.02 18.30 -3.80
C ALA A 333 15.55 18.45 -4.27
N VAL A 334 14.86 17.33 -4.53
CA VAL A 334 13.44 17.34 -4.91
C VAL A 334 12.56 17.84 -3.76
N MET A 335 12.79 17.38 -2.53
CA MET A 335 12.04 17.88 -1.35
C MET A 335 12.29 19.37 -1.07
N ALA A 336 13.52 19.86 -1.30
CA ALA A 336 13.86 21.28 -1.14
C ALA A 336 13.29 22.18 -2.25
N LEU A 337 12.98 21.62 -3.43
CA LEU A 337 12.31 22.33 -4.51
C LEU A 337 10.81 22.46 -4.22
N VAL A 338 10.18 21.37 -3.76
CA VAL A 338 8.76 21.36 -3.35
C VAL A 338 8.51 22.32 -2.18
N ALA A 339 9.41 22.35 -1.18
CA ALA A 339 9.31 23.29 -0.07
C ALA A 339 9.43 24.77 -0.52
N ARG A 340 10.27 25.06 -1.53
CA ARG A 340 10.42 26.41 -2.09
C ARG A 340 9.17 26.86 -2.85
N CYS A 341 8.57 25.99 -3.64
CA CYS A 341 7.31 26.29 -4.33
C CYS A 341 6.13 26.50 -3.36
N ALA A 342 6.10 25.79 -2.23
CA ALA A 342 5.09 26.01 -1.20
C ALA A 342 5.26 27.38 -0.51
N SER A 343 6.50 27.85 -0.32
CA SER A 343 6.76 29.16 0.31
C SER A 343 6.45 30.36 -0.59
N SER A 344 6.57 30.24 -1.91
CA SER A 344 6.29 31.35 -2.85
C SER A 344 4.80 31.64 -3.06
N ALA A 345 3.91 30.71 -2.68
CA ALA A 345 2.46 30.87 -2.83
C ALA A 345 1.80 31.71 -1.71
N SER A 346 2.55 32.14 -0.68
CA SER A 346 2.03 32.92 0.46
C SER A 346 2.22 34.44 0.37
N ALA A 347 2.81 34.94 -0.72
CA ALA A 347 3.04 36.37 -0.90
C ALA A 347 1.79 37.08 -1.47
N THR A 348 0.89 37.48 -0.58
CA THR A 348 -0.23 38.39 -0.90
C THR A 348 0.31 39.76 -1.34
N PRO A 349 -0.08 40.31 -2.50
CA PRO A 349 0.37 41.64 -2.93
C PRO A 349 -0.29 42.74 -2.07
N PRO A 350 0.42 43.84 -1.77
CA PRO A 350 -0.14 44.93 -0.99
C PRO A 350 -1.21 45.67 -1.81
N HIS A 351 -2.39 45.81 -1.22
CA HIS A 351 -3.48 46.64 -1.71
C HIS A 351 -3.03 48.10 -1.86
N ALA A 352 -3.05 48.61 -3.09
CA ALA A 352 -3.05 50.04 -3.35
C ALA A 352 -4.47 50.58 -3.11
N HIS A 353 -4.61 51.47 -2.14
CA HIS A 353 -5.80 52.29 -1.98
C HIS A 353 -5.67 53.61 -2.76
N PRO A 354 -6.79 54.17 -3.26
CA PRO A 354 -6.83 55.34 -4.13
C PRO A 354 -6.44 56.66 -3.45
#